data_AF-A0A821AHJ8-F1
#
_entry.id   AF-A0A821AHJ8-F1
#
_cell.length_a   1.000
_cell.length_b   1.000
_cell.length_c   1.000
_cell.angle_alpha   90.00
_cell.angle_beta   90.00
_cell.angle_gamma   90.00
#
_symmetry.space_group_name_H-M   'P 1'
#
loop_
_entity.id
_entity.type
_entity.pdbx_description
1 polymer ?
#
loop_
_entity_poly.entity_id
_entity_poly.type
_entity_poly.pdbx_seq_one_letter_code
_entity_poly.pdbx_strand_id
1 'polypeptide(L)'
;MPHCEIHTFDQNRHVCPNNICVFHQITFGNGTHPNNSKSWTTILEELGHTQRKIDVLKIDIEGGEYSFFPFLMQSPTKSLPQQILVEVHPNNPNNIHAFFELLRTYHYVIFNKEPNLLAGHEFFEFALLKLNPQ
;
A
#
# COMPACT_ATOMS: atom_id res chain seq x y z
N MET A 1 -22.72 -3.03 0.92
CA MET A 1 -22.07 -2.07 1.84
C MET A 1 -22.18 -0.69 1.20
N PRO A 2 -23.01 0.25 1.68
CA PRO A 2 -23.41 1.35 0.81
C PRO A 2 -22.41 2.51 0.69
N HIS A 3 -21.28 2.54 1.44
CA HIS A 3 -20.45 3.76 1.57
C HIS A 3 -18.93 3.55 1.38
N CYS A 4 -18.47 2.38 0.91
CA CYS A 4 -17.05 2.15 0.66
C CYS A 4 -16.73 2.34 -0.82
N GLU A 5 -15.73 3.16 -1.11
CA GLU A 5 -15.18 3.34 -2.45
C GLU A 5 -13.88 2.52 -2.54
N ILE A 6 -13.81 1.63 -3.52
CA ILE A 6 -12.68 0.70 -3.67
C ILE A 6 -11.99 0.99 -4.99
N HIS A 7 -10.70 1.28 -4.94
CA HIS A 7 -9.85 1.47 -6.11
C HIS A 7 -8.82 0.36 -6.16
N THR A 8 -8.63 -0.17 -7.36
CA THR A 8 -7.60 -1.18 -7.64
C THR A 8 -6.64 -0.62 -8.67
N PHE A 9 -5.35 -0.79 -8.44
CA PHE A 9 -4.28 -0.26 -9.28
C PHE A 9 -3.37 -1.42 -9.67
N ASP A 10 -3.34 -1.78 -10.95
CA ASP A 10 -2.58 -2.93 -11.44
C ASP A 10 -2.35 -2.84 -12.95
N GLN A 11 -1.43 -3.65 -13.50
CA GLN A 11 -1.14 -3.71 -14.94
C GLN A 11 -2.12 -4.59 -15.73
N ASN A 12 -3.39 -4.62 -15.32
CA ASN A 12 -4.46 -5.42 -15.91
C ASN A 12 -4.23 -6.93 -15.84
N ARG A 13 -3.56 -7.40 -14.77
CA ARG A 13 -3.43 -8.81 -14.41
C ARG A 13 -4.68 -9.31 -13.69
N HIS A 14 -5.36 -8.42 -12.96
CA HIS A 14 -6.56 -8.75 -12.18
C HIS A 14 -7.79 -7.95 -12.62
N VAL A 15 -8.93 -8.65 -12.70
CA VAL A 15 -10.21 -8.04 -13.09
C VAL A 15 -10.98 -7.66 -11.83
N CYS A 16 -11.23 -6.36 -11.68
CA CYS A 16 -12.15 -5.84 -10.68
C CYS A 16 -13.60 -6.27 -11.02
N PRO A 17 -14.37 -6.83 -10.07
CA PRO A 17 -15.78 -7.13 -10.31
C PRO A 17 -16.62 -5.88 -10.57
N ASN A 18 -17.55 -5.98 -11.52
CA ASN A 18 -18.46 -4.89 -11.87
C ASN A 18 -19.22 -4.37 -10.63
N ASN A 19 -19.26 -3.04 -10.47
CA ASN A 19 -19.93 -2.32 -9.38
C ASN A 19 -19.36 -2.57 -7.96
N ILE A 20 -18.18 -3.20 -7.83
CA ILE A 20 -17.51 -3.38 -6.53
C ILE A 20 -16.34 -2.40 -6.37
N CYS A 21 -15.53 -2.25 -7.41
CA CYS A 21 -14.37 -1.36 -7.42
C CYS A 21 -14.24 -0.60 -8.75
N VAL A 22 -13.37 0.40 -8.74
CA VAL A 22 -12.90 1.09 -9.94
C VAL A 22 -11.48 0.60 -10.23
N PHE A 23 -11.25 0.13 -11.46
CA PHE A 23 -9.95 -0.35 -11.90
C PHE A 23 -9.15 0.76 -12.58
N HIS A 24 -7.86 0.85 -12.24
CA HIS A 24 -6.92 1.84 -12.75
C HIS A 24 -5.66 1.14 -13.25
N GLN A 25 -5.36 1.30 -14.53
CA GLN A 25 -4.13 0.75 -15.11
C GLN A 25 -2.95 1.70 -14.90
N ILE A 26 -2.41 1.73 -13.67
CA ILE A 26 -1.28 2.58 -13.29
C ILE A 26 -0.28 1.82 -12.41
N THR A 27 0.92 2.35 -12.33
CA THR A 27 1.96 1.92 -11.39
C THR A 27 2.29 3.05 -10.44
N PHE A 28 2.60 2.76 -9.18
CA PHE A 28 3.09 3.77 -8.25
C PHE A 28 4.53 4.19 -8.58
N GLY A 29 4.82 5.48 -8.48
CA GLY A 29 6.16 6.01 -8.69
C GLY A 29 6.19 7.55 -8.73
N ASN A 30 7.33 8.09 -9.15
CA ASN A 30 7.58 9.54 -9.23
C ASN A 30 7.50 10.08 -10.67
N GLY A 31 6.91 9.33 -11.61
CA GLY A 31 6.79 9.71 -13.01
C GLY A 31 8.05 9.48 -13.85
N THR A 32 9.19 9.09 -13.26
CA THR A 32 10.44 8.89 -14.01
C THR A 32 10.52 7.50 -14.64
N HIS A 33 10.07 6.44 -13.94
CA HIS A 33 9.95 5.07 -14.46
C HIS A 33 8.90 4.26 -13.67
N PRO A 34 8.13 3.36 -14.32
CA PRO A 34 7.87 3.31 -15.75
C PRO A 34 7.17 4.60 -16.25
N ASN A 35 7.23 4.87 -17.56
CA ASN A 35 6.48 5.97 -18.17
C ASN A 35 5.00 5.83 -17.77
N ASN A 36 4.43 6.86 -17.15
CA ASN A 36 3.08 6.92 -16.55
C ASN A 36 2.93 6.41 -15.10
N SER A 37 4.03 6.22 -14.35
CA SER A 37 3.90 6.01 -12.90
C SER A 37 3.37 7.26 -12.21
N LYS A 38 2.50 7.08 -11.21
CA LYS A 38 1.87 8.17 -10.47
C LYS A 38 2.23 8.12 -9.00
N SER A 39 2.42 9.29 -8.40
CA SER A 39 2.66 9.36 -6.96
C SER A 39 1.37 9.08 -6.20
N TRP A 40 1.52 8.72 -4.92
CA TRP A 40 0.38 8.62 -4.00
C TRP A 40 -0.45 9.90 -3.99
N THR A 41 0.21 11.07 -3.91
CA THR A 41 -0.46 12.36 -3.89
C THR A 41 -1.20 12.66 -5.18
N THR A 42 -0.60 12.39 -6.34
CA THR A 42 -1.25 12.59 -7.65
C THR A 42 -2.48 11.70 -7.80
N ILE A 43 -2.42 10.45 -7.34
CA ILE A 43 -3.59 9.55 -7.36
C ILE A 43 -4.71 10.12 -6.49
N LEU A 44 -4.40 10.59 -5.28
CA LEU A 44 -5.42 11.20 -4.42
C LEU A 44 -6.00 12.49 -5.01
N GLU A 45 -5.21 13.28 -5.74
CA GLU A 45 -5.69 14.47 -6.46
C GLU A 45 -6.66 14.10 -7.58
N GLU A 46 -6.30 13.16 -8.44
CA GLU A 46 -7.13 12.72 -9.57
C GLU A 46 -8.45 12.09 -9.12
N LEU A 47 -8.45 11.41 -7.97
CA LEU A 47 -9.65 10.83 -7.38
C LEU A 47 -10.47 11.84 -6.56
N GLY A 48 -9.95 13.04 -6.29
CA GLY A 48 -10.62 14.02 -5.40
C GLY A 48 -10.58 13.60 -3.92
N HIS A 49 -9.58 12.83 -3.52
CA HIS A 49 -9.41 12.22 -2.20
C HIS A 49 -8.43 12.96 -1.29
N THR A 50 -7.89 14.10 -1.70
CA THR A 50 -6.86 14.84 -0.92
C THR A 50 -7.30 15.26 0.47
N GLN A 51 -8.61 15.41 0.71
CA GLN A 51 -9.21 15.74 2.00
C GLN A 51 -9.99 14.57 2.62
N ARG A 52 -9.84 13.37 2.07
CA ARG A 52 -10.53 12.16 2.55
C ARG A 52 -9.55 11.29 3.33
N LYS A 53 -10.07 10.63 4.36
CA LYS A 53 -9.35 9.58 5.06
C LYS A 53 -9.26 8.36 4.16
N ILE A 54 -8.07 7.79 4.05
CA ILE A 54 -7.86 6.48 3.42
C ILE A 54 -7.90 5.44 4.54
N ASP A 55 -8.99 4.68 4.61
CA ASP A 55 -9.18 3.73 5.72
C ASP A 55 -8.27 2.51 5.60
N VAL A 56 -8.15 1.93 4.40
CA VAL A 56 -7.38 0.71 4.15
C VAL A 56 -6.56 0.84 2.87
N LEU A 57 -5.28 0.46 2.94
CA LEU A 57 -4.43 0.22 1.80
C LEU A 57 -3.98 -1.25 1.82
N LYS A 58 -4.37 -2.03 0.81
CA LYS A 58 -3.83 -3.39 0.58
C LYS A 58 -2.74 -3.32 -0.49
N ILE A 59 -1.57 -3.91 -0.22
CA ILE A 59 -0.43 -3.95 -1.14
C ILE A 59 0.14 -5.36 -1.25
N ASP A 60 0.39 -5.72 -2.49
CA ASP A 60 1.09 -6.92 -2.93
C ASP A 60 1.68 -6.52 -4.30
N ILE A 61 3.00 -6.26 -4.32
CA ILE A 61 3.69 -5.65 -5.46
C ILE A 61 5.04 -6.31 -5.75
N GLU A 62 5.17 -7.60 -5.45
CA GLU A 62 6.25 -8.46 -5.92
C GLU A 62 7.66 -7.94 -5.59
N GLY A 63 7.88 -7.53 -4.32
CA GLY A 63 9.17 -7.00 -3.85
C GLY A 63 9.31 -5.47 -3.97
N GLY A 64 8.32 -4.79 -4.57
CA GLY A 64 8.29 -3.33 -4.66
C GLY A 64 8.08 -2.61 -3.33
N GLU A 65 7.77 -3.31 -2.24
CA GLU A 65 7.41 -2.72 -0.94
C GLU A 65 8.55 -1.87 -0.39
N TYR A 66 9.79 -2.33 -0.57
CA TYR A 66 10.99 -1.69 -0.02
C TYR A 66 11.31 -0.34 -0.66
N SER A 67 10.85 -0.08 -1.87
CA SER A 67 11.00 1.22 -2.54
C SER A 67 9.72 2.06 -2.43
N PHE A 68 8.56 1.42 -2.47
CA PHE A 68 7.26 2.08 -2.40
C PHE A 68 7.00 2.73 -1.04
N PHE A 69 7.22 2.01 0.08
CA PHE A 69 6.87 2.55 1.39
C PHE A 69 7.69 3.79 1.80
N PRO A 70 9.03 3.85 1.57
CA PRO A 70 9.77 5.09 1.77
C PRO A 70 9.22 6.28 0.98
N PHE A 71 8.71 6.03 -0.23
CA PHE A 71 8.09 7.05 -1.05
C PHE A 71 6.69 7.44 -0.54
N LEU A 72 5.85 6.47 -0.18
CA LEU A 72 4.54 6.71 0.44
C LEU A 72 4.68 7.60 1.68
N MET A 73 5.65 7.30 2.54
CA MET A 73 5.88 8.00 3.81
C MET A 73 6.40 9.44 3.66
N GLN A 74 6.81 9.85 2.46
CA GLN A 74 7.10 11.27 2.13
C GLN A 74 5.82 12.07 1.84
N SER A 75 4.68 11.40 1.69
CA SER A 75 3.39 12.08 1.51
C SER A 75 2.95 12.79 2.79
N PRO A 76 2.08 13.80 2.71
CA PRO A 76 1.52 14.45 3.89
C PRO A 76 0.93 13.44 4.89
N THR A 77 1.21 13.59 6.18
CA THR A 77 0.78 12.63 7.22
C THR A 77 -0.73 12.33 7.21
N LYS A 78 -1.55 13.33 6.85
CA LYS A 78 -3.02 13.22 6.74
C LYS A 78 -3.50 12.36 5.58
N SER A 79 -2.67 12.16 4.55
CA SER A 79 -3.01 11.32 3.41
C SER A 79 -2.54 9.88 3.56
N LEU A 80 -1.80 9.56 4.63
CA LEU A 80 -1.36 8.20 4.91
C LEU A 80 -2.55 7.32 5.37
N PRO A 81 -2.60 6.04 4.97
CA PRO A 81 -3.68 5.13 5.33
C PRO A 81 -3.84 4.92 6.84
N GLN A 82 -5.05 4.65 7.31
CA GLN A 82 -5.28 4.25 8.70
C GLN A 82 -4.82 2.81 8.96
N GLN A 83 -5.08 1.92 8.01
CA GLN A 83 -4.68 0.51 8.03
C GLN A 83 -3.89 0.17 6.77
N ILE A 84 -2.83 -0.62 6.95
CA ILE A 84 -2.04 -1.20 5.87
C ILE A 84 -2.16 -2.72 5.97
N LEU A 85 -2.51 -3.36 4.86
CA LEU A 85 -2.41 -4.80 4.66
C LEU A 85 -1.33 -5.01 3.61
N VAL A 86 -0.28 -5.75 3.93
CA VAL A 86 0.88 -5.87 3.04
C VAL A 86 1.43 -7.29 3.05
N GLU A 87 1.59 -7.87 1.87
CA GLU A 87 2.44 -9.04 1.70
C GLU A 87 3.90 -8.60 1.66
N VAL A 88 4.70 -9.12 2.59
CA VAL A 88 6.13 -8.89 2.62
C VAL A 88 6.81 -10.01 1.85
N HIS A 89 7.35 -9.63 0.69
CA HIS A 89 8.13 -10.48 -0.19
C HIS A 89 9.52 -10.79 0.39
N PRO A 90 10.20 -11.88 -0.03
CA PRO A 90 11.54 -12.20 0.45
C PRO A 90 12.57 -11.12 0.09
N ASN A 91 13.44 -10.78 1.05
CA ASN A 91 14.58 -9.88 0.84
C ASN A 91 15.66 -10.18 1.89
N ASN A 92 16.79 -9.49 1.82
CA ASN A 92 17.80 -9.61 2.87
C ASN A 92 17.24 -9.10 4.22
N PRO A 93 17.63 -9.71 5.36
CA PRO A 93 17.07 -9.39 6.66
C PRO A 93 17.20 -7.91 7.07
N ASN A 94 18.27 -7.23 6.65
CA ASN A 94 18.48 -5.81 6.97
C ASN A 94 17.42 -4.92 6.30
N ASN A 95 17.06 -5.20 5.05
CA ASN A 95 16.01 -4.47 4.34
C ASN A 95 14.62 -4.72 4.95
N ILE A 96 14.33 -5.97 5.34
CA ILE A 96 13.08 -6.31 6.04
C ILE A 96 12.99 -5.58 7.38
N HIS A 97 14.09 -5.56 8.14
CA HIS A 97 14.12 -4.83 9.40
C HIS A 97 13.91 -3.33 9.19
N ALA A 98 14.63 -2.72 8.24
CA ALA A 98 14.48 -1.30 7.91
C ALA A 98 13.05 -0.94 7.46
N PHE A 99 12.39 -1.83 6.72
CA PHE A 99 10.98 -1.67 6.33
C PHE A 99 10.04 -1.57 7.54
N PHE A 100 10.16 -2.48 8.51
CA PHE A 100 9.34 -2.42 9.72
C PHE A 100 9.69 -1.23 10.62
N GLU A 101 10.96 -0.86 10.70
CA GLU A 101 11.41 0.31 11.44
C GLU A 101 10.85 1.62 10.86
N LEU A 102 10.76 1.71 9.53
CA LEU A 102 10.07 2.81 8.86
C LEU A 102 8.59 2.88 9.26
N LEU A 103 7.85 1.78 9.17
CA LEU A 103 6.43 1.74 9.56
C LEU A 103 6.23 2.12 11.03
N ARG A 104 7.10 1.62 11.91
CA ARG A 104 7.11 1.95 13.34
C ARG A 104 7.37 3.46 13.59
N THR A 105 8.25 4.08 12.80
CA THR A 105 8.56 5.52 12.86
C THR A 105 7.33 6.37 12.53
N TYR A 106 6.44 5.85 11.67
CA TYR A 106 5.17 6.47 11.32
C TYR A 106 3.97 5.97 12.16
N HIS A 107 4.26 5.37 13.32
CA HIS A 107 3.29 4.91 14.32
C HIS A 107 2.34 3.80 13.86
N TYR A 108 2.76 2.99 12.88
CA TYR A 108 2.06 1.76 12.55
C TYR A 108 2.55 0.63 13.45
N VAL A 109 1.61 -0.15 13.97
CA VAL A 109 1.88 -1.37 14.75
C VAL A 109 1.28 -2.57 14.04
N ILE A 110 1.98 -3.70 14.14
CA ILE A 110 1.49 -4.98 13.63
C ILE A 110 0.46 -5.52 14.62
N PHE A 111 -0.72 -5.90 14.14
CA PHE A 111 -1.75 -6.56 14.95
C PHE A 111 -2.15 -7.94 14.41
N ASN A 112 -1.75 -8.29 13.20
CA ASN A 112 -1.85 -9.63 12.63
C ASN A 112 -0.65 -9.91 11.71
N LYS A 113 -0.21 -11.17 11.71
CA LYS A 113 0.80 -11.74 10.82
C LYS A 113 0.35 -13.15 10.43
N GLU A 114 0.29 -13.45 9.13
CA GLU A 114 -0.09 -14.75 8.61
C GLU A 114 0.89 -15.22 7.51
N PRO A 115 1.33 -16.49 7.50
CA PRO A 115 2.14 -17.01 6.41
C PRO A 115 1.30 -17.22 5.14
N ASN A 116 1.85 -16.87 3.97
CA ASN A 116 1.24 -17.24 2.69
C ASN A 116 1.59 -18.69 2.35
N LEU A 117 0.69 -19.60 2.70
CA LEU A 117 0.89 -21.05 2.52
C LEU A 117 0.99 -21.49 1.05
N LEU A 118 0.59 -20.64 0.10
CA LEU A 118 0.68 -20.93 -1.34
C LEU A 118 1.99 -20.42 -1.96
N ALA A 119 2.46 -19.24 -1.55
CA ALA A 119 3.68 -18.63 -2.08
C ALA A 119 4.96 -19.23 -1.48
N GLY A 120 4.90 -19.71 -0.23
CA GLY A 120 5.99 -20.43 0.43
C GLY A 120 6.38 -19.84 1.78
N HIS A 121 7.39 -20.43 2.40
CA HIS A 121 7.77 -20.16 3.80
C HIS A 121 8.41 -18.78 4.04
N GLU A 122 8.73 -18.03 2.98
CA GLU A 122 9.36 -16.71 3.06
C GLU A 122 8.37 -15.55 2.81
N PHE A 123 7.10 -15.85 2.55
CA PHE A 123 6.05 -14.88 2.23
C PHE A 123 5.08 -14.75 3.40
N PHE A 124 4.82 -13.52 3.82
CA PHE A 124 3.98 -13.23 4.98
C PHE A 124 3.08 -12.03 4.75
N GLU A 125 1.81 -12.19 5.07
CA GLU A 125 0.81 -11.14 5.12
C GLU A 125 0.85 -10.46 6.49
N PHE A 126 0.95 -9.14 6.50
CA PHE A 126 0.92 -8.33 7.72
C PHE A 126 -0.24 -7.36 7.68
N ALA A 127 -0.94 -7.25 8.81
CA ALA A 127 -1.91 -6.18 9.03
C ALA A 127 -1.38 -5.20 10.08
N LEU A 128 -1.34 -3.93 9.70
CA LEU A 128 -0.85 -2.84 10.53
C LEU A 128 -1.90 -1.75 10.75
N LEU A 129 -1.91 -1.17 11.95
CA LEU A 129 -2.81 -0.09 12.33
C LEU A 129 -2.01 1.11 12.84
N LYS A 130 -2.38 2.32 12.41
CA LYS A 130 -1.79 3.57 12.91
C LYS A 130 -2.42 3.95 14.26
N LEU A 131 -1.65 3.89 15.36
CA LEU A 131 -2.19 4.12 16.71
C LEU A 131 -2.19 5.58 17.18
N ASN A 132 -1.47 6.47 16.50
CA ASN A 132 -1.44 7.91 16.80
C ASN A 132 -1.67 8.75 15.53
N PRO A 133 -2.89 8.81 14.99
CA PRO A 133 -3.20 9.70 13.88
C PRO A 133 -3.24 11.16 14.40
N GLN A 134 -2.14 11.90 14.20
CA GLN A 134 -2.16 13.37 14.25
C GLN A 134 -2.67 13.95 12.93
#